data_AF-A0A358ICM0-F1
#
_entry.id   AF-A0A358ICM0-F1
#
_cell.length_a   1.000
_cell.length_b   1.000
_cell.length_c   1.000
_cell.angle_alpha   90.00
_cell.angle_beta   90.00
_cell.angle_gamma   90.00
#
_symmetry.space_group_name_H-M   'P 1'
#
loop_
_entity.id
_entity.type
_entity.pdbx_description
1 polymer ?
#
loop_
_entity_poly.entity_id
_entity_poly.type
_entity_poly.pdbx_seq_one_letter_code
_entity_poly.pdbx_strand_id
1 'polypeptide(L)'
;MDRLDYASEFRVRVQAPLALGLTLLLWAGAPNQSPVADAAMRGEVDHVRELLRSGEDVNAAQGDGMTALHWAAESGNAELASMVIYAGANVGAVTRLGDYTPLHIASRSGRYEVVSVLLDADA
;
A
#
# COMPACT_ATOMS: atom_id res chain seq x y z
N MET A 1 -6.84 21.00 -11.86
CA MET A 1 -7.56 19.75 -11.53
C MET A 1 -7.14 19.40 -10.13
N ASP A 2 -7.93 19.86 -9.17
CA ASP A 2 -7.49 20.15 -7.82
C ASP A 2 -7.73 18.98 -6.86
N ARG A 3 -6.74 18.70 -6.00
CA ARG A 3 -6.63 17.55 -5.08
C ARG A 3 -7.54 17.66 -3.83
N LEU A 4 -8.70 18.30 -3.88
CA LEU A 4 -9.44 18.66 -2.65
C LEU A 4 -10.95 18.36 -2.58
N ASP A 5 -11.53 17.60 -3.50
CA ASP A 5 -12.98 17.28 -3.43
C ASP A 5 -13.33 15.93 -2.78
N TYR A 6 -12.35 15.16 -2.27
CA TYR A 6 -12.60 13.79 -1.78
C TYR A 6 -12.84 13.68 -0.26
N ALA A 7 -12.70 14.76 0.50
CA ALA A 7 -12.68 14.71 1.97
C ALA A 7 -14.02 15.05 2.66
N SER A 8 -15.11 15.29 1.90
CA SER A 8 -16.33 15.91 2.44
C SER A 8 -17.47 14.96 2.84
N GLU A 9 -17.39 13.65 2.59
CA GLU A 9 -18.52 12.72 2.86
C GLU A 9 -18.33 11.69 3.99
N PHE A 10 -17.23 11.72 4.75
CA PHE A 10 -16.95 10.70 5.79
C PHE A 10 -17.43 11.02 7.21
N ARG A 11 -18.50 11.81 7.34
CA ARG A 11 -19.25 11.95 8.60
C ARG A 11 -20.66 11.43 8.36
N VAL A 12 -21.02 10.24 8.83
CA VAL A 12 -21.87 9.98 10.02
C VAL A 12 -21.90 8.44 10.26
N ARG A 13 -21.91 8.03 11.54
CA ARG A 13 -22.26 6.68 12.11
C ARG A 13 -21.08 5.69 12.18
N VAL A 14 -20.33 5.56 13.27
CA VAL A 14 -20.72 5.05 14.61
C VAL A 14 -21.95 4.13 14.59
N GLN A 15 -21.73 2.82 14.41
CA GLN A 15 -22.09 1.73 15.34
C GLN A 15 -21.80 0.37 14.66
N ALA A 16 -20.88 -0.41 15.21
CA ALA A 16 -20.53 -1.77 14.73
C ALA A 16 -21.67 -2.80 14.96
N PRO A 17 -21.74 -3.87 14.14
CA PRO A 17 -21.65 -5.20 14.73
C PRO A 17 -20.82 -6.21 13.91
N LEU A 18 -19.88 -6.84 14.63
CA LEU A 18 -19.49 -8.26 14.61
C LEU A 18 -20.00 -9.13 13.44
N ALA A 19 -19.28 -9.17 12.33
CA ALA A 19 -19.26 -10.33 11.43
C ALA A 19 -18.01 -10.25 10.54
N LEU A 20 -16.93 -10.92 10.97
CA LEU A 20 -15.69 -11.10 10.18
C LEU A 20 -15.94 -11.76 8.81
N GLY A 21 -17.14 -12.32 8.57
CA GLY A 21 -17.55 -12.84 7.26
C GLY A 21 -18.32 -11.86 6.37
N LEU A 22 -18.94 -10.80 6.92
CA LEU A 22 -19.70 -9.82 6.11
C LEU A 22 -18.86 -8.62 5.66
N THR A 23 -17.74 -8.32 6.32
CA THR A 23 -16.77 -7.33 5.82
C THR A 23 -16.22 -7.71 4.44
N LEU A 24 -16.03 -9.01 4.18
CA LEU A 24 -15.64 -9.51 2.85
C LEU A 24 -16.74 -9.30 1.79
N LEU A 25 -18.03 -9.38 2.16
CA LEU A 25 -19.14 -9.24 1.22
C LEU A 25 -19.52 -7.78 0.92
N LEU A 26 -19.26 -6.85 1.84
CA LEU A 26 -19.42 -5.41 1.61
C LEU A 26 -18.32 -4.82 0.71
N TRP A 27 -17.19 -5.50 0.57
CA TRP A 27 -16.07 -5.09 -0.28
C TRP A 27 -16.19 -5.54 -1.74
N ALA A 28 -17.05 -6.53 -2.03
CA ALA A 28 -17.16 -7.17 -3.34
C ALA A 28 -17.63 -6.26 -4.50
N GLY A 29 -17.76 -4.94 -4.27
CA GLY A 29 -18.17 -3.95 -5.26
C GLY A 29 -17.26 -2.72 -5.41
N ALA A 30 -16.13 -2.61 -4.71
CA ALA A 30 -15.19 -1.50 -4.89
C ALA A 30 -14.00 -1.94 -5.76
N PRO A 31 -13.81 -1.41 -6.99
CA PRO A 31 -12.85 -1.94 -7.96
C PRO A 31 -11.36 -1.80 -7.58
N ASN A 32 -11.01 -1.24 -6.41
CA ASN A 32 -9.69 -0.64 -6.19
C ASN A 32 -9.03 -0.88 -4.83
N GLN A 33 -9.57 -1.68 -3.92
CA GLN A 33 -8.97 -1.78 -2.58
C GLN A 33 -8.20 -3.09 -2.41
N SER A 34 -6.88 -2.97 -2.26
CA SER A 34 -6.00 -3.97 -1.65
C SER A 34 -5.83 -3.55 -0.19
N PRO A 35 -6.24 -4.35 0.81
CA PRO A 35 -6.17 -3.93 2.22
C PRO A 35 -4.73 -3.64 2.64
N VAL A 36 -3.77 -4.46 2.19
CA VAL A 36 -2.33 -4.24 2.38
C VAL A 36 -1.88 -2.91 1.79
N ALA A 37 -2.29 -2.58 0.56
CA ALA A 37 -1.91 -1.32 -0.09
C ALA A 37 -2.56 -0.10 0.58
N ASP A 38 -3.82 -0.20 1.03
CA ASP A 38 -4.52 0.88 1.75
C ASP A 38 -3.87 1.15 3.11
N ALA A 39 -3.54 0.10 3.86
CA ALA A 39 -2.83 0.22 5.13
C ALA A 39 -1.42 0.81 4.93
N ALA A 40 -0.71 0.40 3.87
CA ALA A 40 0.59 0.96 3.50
C ALA A 40 0.51 2.45 3.11
N MET A 41 -0.53 2.84 2.35
CA MET A 41 -0.80 4.23 1.99
C MET A 41 -1.02 5.11 3.22
N ARG A 42 -1.67 4.58 4.26
CA ARG A 42 -1.87 5.27 5.55
C ARG A 42 -0.62 5.26 6.44
N GLY A 43 0.40 4.47 6.10
CA GLY A 43 1.62 4.29 6.89
C GLY A 43 1.43 3.40 8.12
N GLU A 44 0.38 2.59 8.17
CA GLU A 44 0.03 1.73 9.30
C GLU A 44 0.85 0.42 9.26
N VAL A 45 2.14 0.50 9.60
CA VAL A 45 3.09 -0.63 9.51
C VAL A 45 2.61 -1.87 10.27
N ASP A 46 2.10 -1.68 11.49
CA ASP A 46 1.61 -2.80 12.31
C ASP A 46 0.37 -3.47 11.71
N HIS A 47 -0.50 -2.70 11.06
CA HIS A 47 -1.68 -3.24 10.40
C HIS A 47 -1.29 -4.02 9.14
N VAL A 48 -0.36 -3.49 8.34
CA VAL A 48 0.23 -4.23 7.21
C VAL A 48 0.86 -5.55 7.69
N ARG A 49 1.58 -5.54 8.81
CA ARG A 49 2.17 -6.76 9.40
C ARG A 49 1.11 -7.80 9.76
N GLU A 50 -0.03 -7.37 10.30
CA GLU A 50 -1.15 -8.26 10.64
C GLU A 50 -1.79 -8.88 9.39
N LEU A 51 -2.01 -8.08 8.34
CA LEU A 51 -2.56 -8.54 7.06
C LEU A 51 -1.62 -9.53 6.35
N LEU A 52 -0.31 -9.30 6.39
CA LEU A 52 0.65 -10.25 5.84
C LEU A 52 0.66 -11.57 6.62
N ARG A 53 0.40 -11.55 7.93
CA ARG A 53 0.26 -12.76 8.75
C ARG A 53 -1.05 -13.50 8.48
N SER A 54 -2.11 -12.81 8.06
CA SER A 54 -3.38 -13.45 7.67
C SER A 54 -3.29 -14.12 6.29
N GLY A 55 -2.18 -13.94 5.56
CA GLY A 55 -1.93 -14.55 4.26
C GLY A 55 -2.42 -13.71 3.09
N GLU A 56 -2.63 -12.41 3.27
CA GLU A 56 -2.92 -11.52 2.15
C GLU A 56 -1.73 -11.39 1.20
N ASP A 57 -2.05 -11.14 -0.07
CA ASP A 57 -1.04 -10.94 -1.11
C ASP A 57 -0.39 -9.57 -0.97
N VAL A 58 0.90 -9.56 -0.63
CA VAL A 58 1.73 -8.36 -0.51
C VAL A 58 1.84 -7.57 -1.83
N ASN A 59 1.66 -8.24 -2.97
CA ASN A 59 1.74 -7.65 -4.30
C ASN A 59 0.39 -7.11 -4.80
N ALA A 60 -0.67 -7.22 -4.00
CA ALA A 60 -1.97 -6.71 -4.35
C ALA A 60 -1.90 -5.18 -4.55
N ALA A 61 -2.22 -4.75 -5.76
CA ALA A 61 -2.16 -3.36 -6.18
C ALA A 61 -3.52 -2.66 -6.08
N GLN A 62 -3.49 -1.35 -5.90
CA GLN A 62 -4.63 -0.45 -5.97
C GLN A 62 -5.00 -0.18 -7.46
N GLY A 63 -6.10 0.53 -7.74
CA GLY A 63 -6.59 0.78 -9.10
C GLY A 63 -5.60 1.46 -10.06
N ASP A 64 -4.67 2.23 -9.53
CA ASP A 64 -3.57 2.90 -10.24
C ASP A 64 -2.33 2.01 -10.45
N GLY A 65 -2.37 0.76 -9.97
CA GLY A 65 -1.25 -0.18 -9.99
C GLY A 65 -0.24 0.04 -8.86
N MET A 66 -0.51 0.93 -7.89
CA MET A 66 0.38 1.09 -6.73
C MET A 66 0.22 -0.07 -5.75
N THR A 67 1.35 -0.66 -5.38
CA THR A 67 1.45 -1.69 -4.34
C THR A 67 1.89 -1.09 -3.02
N ALA A 68 1.87 -1.88 -1.94
CA ALA A 68 2.39 -1.44 -0.64
C ALA A 68 3.83 -0.92 -0.71
N LEU A 69 4.68 -1.50 -1.56
CA LEU A 69 6.07 -1.07 -1.75
C LEU A 69 6.18 0.30 -2.44
N HIS A 70 5.27 0.62 -3.37
CA HIS A 70 5.21 1.96 -3.97
C HIS A 70 4.85 3.04 -2.93
N TRP A 71 3.89 2.75 -2.05
CA TRP A 71 3.52 3.65 -0.95
C TRP A 71 4.64 3.81 0.09
N ALA A 72 5.36 2.72 0.40
CA ALA A 72 6.56 2.79 1.25
C ALA A 72 7.66 3.68 0.62
N ALA A 73 7.86 3.56 -0.69
CA ALA A 73 8.78 4.40 -1.46
C ALA A 73 8.39 5.88 -1.50
N GLU A 74 7.10 6.20 -1.63
CA GLU A 74 6.62 7.59 -1.62
C GLU A 74 6.73 8.23 -0.23
N SER A 75 6.27 7.51 0.79
CA SER A 75 6.28 7.96 2.19
C SER A 75 7.70 8.05 2.77
N GLY A 76 8.66 7.31 2.23
CA GLY A 76 10.00 7.21 2.78
C GLY A 76 10.09 6.27 3.99
N ASN A 77 9.10 5.40 4.17
CA ASN A 77 9.06 4.49 5.30
C ASN A 77 9.91 3.24 5.03
N ALA A 78 11.18 3.30 5.42
CA ALA A 78 12.15 2.22 5.22
C ALA A 78 11.80 0.95 6.01
N GLU A 79 11.14 1.08 7.17
CA GLU A 79 10.67 -0.08 7.93
C GLU A 79 9.58 -0.84 7.16
N LEU A 80 8.60 -0.10 6.64
CA LEU A 80 7.53 -0.67 5.82
C LEU A 80 8.10 -1.34 4.57
N ALA A 81 9.03 -0.67 3.87
CA ALA A 81 9.69 -1.21 2.69
C ALA A 81 10.40 -2.53 2.98
N SER A 82 11.22 -2.57 4.04
CA SER A 82 11.95 -3.78 4.46
C SER A 82 10.99 -4.91 4.79
N MET A 83 9.90 -4.61 5.50
CA MET A 83 8.91 -5.60 5.89
C MET A 83 8.17 -6.22 4.70
N VAL A 84 7.70 -5.40 3.76
CA VAL A 84 6.99 -5.93 2.59
C VAL A 84 7.92 -6.68 1.64
N ILE A 85 9.19 -6.24 1.50
CA ILE A 85 10.22 -6.98 0.76
C ILE A 85 10.47 -8.35 1.40
N TYR A 86 10.63 -8.41 2.73
CA TYR A 86 10.77 -9.67 3.45
C TYR A 86 9.57 -10.60 3.28
N ALA A 87 8.38 -10.04 3.11
CA ALA A 87 7.15 -10.78 2.81
C ALA A 87 7.02 -11.22 1.34
N GLY A 88 8.00 -10.92 0.48
CA GLY A 88 8.00 -11.33 -0.93
C GLY A 88 7.40 -10.31 -1.89
N ALA A 89 7.43 -9.02 -1.54
CA ALA A 89 7.02 -7.96 -2.46
C ALA A 89 7.91 -7.93 -3.71
N ASN A 90 7.30 -7.72 -4.86
CA ASN A 90 7.99 -7.52 -6.13
C ASN A 90 8.58 -6.11 -6.19
N VAL A 91 9.89 -6.01 -5.99
CA VAL A 91 10.69 -4.78 -6.12
C VAL A 91 10.63 -4.16 -7.51
N GLY A 92 10.41 -4.98 -8.55
CA GLY A 92 10.25 -4.55 -9.94
C GLY A 92 8.80 -4.31 -10.35
N ALA A 93 7.84 -4.25 -9.41
CA ALA A 93 6.46 -3.95 -9.74
C ALA A 93 6.36 -2.56 -10.40
N VAL A 94 5.49 -2.43 -11.41
CA VAL A 94 5.29 -1.18 -12.13
C VAL A 94 3.87 -0.66 -11.93
N THR A 95 3.73 0.65 -11.73
CA THR A 95 2.42 1.30 -11.67
C THR A 95 1.78 1.36 -13.05
N ARG A 96 0.45 1.41 -13.11
CA ARG A 96 -0.29 1.55 -14.38
C ARG A 96 -0.17 2.96 -14.95
N LEU A 97 0.15 3.93 -14.10
CA LEU A 97 0.37 5.33 -14.47
C LEU A 97 1.85 5.59 -14.83
N GLY A 98 2.28 5.07 -15.98
CA GLY A 98 3.59 5.40 -16.56
C GLY A 98 4.72 4.45 -16.18
N ASP A 99 4.40 3.23 -15.76
CA ASP A 99 5.34 2.14 -15.52
C ASP A 99 6.46 2.50 -14.52
N TYR A 100 6.13 3.28 -13.49
CA TYR A 100 7.08 3.64 -12.44
C TYR A 100 7.27 2.47 -11.48
N THR A 101 8.53 2.21 -11.12
CA THR A 101 8.89 1.23 -10.10
C THR A 101 8.94 1.92 -8.73
N PRO A 102 8.91 1.17 -7.62
CA PRO A 102 9.17 1.73 -6.29
C PRO A 102 10.48 2.51 -6.24
N LEU A 103 11.52 2.05 -6.93
CA LEU A 103 12.80 2.75 -7.01
C LEU A 103 12.69 4.09 -7.73
N HIS A 104 11.92 4.19 -8.83
CA HIS A 104 11.66 5.47 -9.50
C HIS A 104 10.98 6.48 -8.54
N ILE A 105 9.99 6.02 -7.76
CA ILE A 105 9.26 6.87 -6.81
C ILE A 105 10.18 7.31 -5.65
N ALA A 106 10.89 6.37 -5.03
CA ALA A 106 11.81 6.67 -3.92
C ALA A 106 12.90 7.66 -4.34
N SER A 107 13.47 7.46 -5.54
CA SER A 107 14.50 8.34 -6.10
C SER A 107 13.95 9.74 -6.39
N ARG A 108 12.76 9.84 -7.00
CA ARG A 108 12.11 11.13 -7.29
C ARG A 108 11.77 11.91 -6.02
N SER A 109 11.38 11.20 -4.96
CA SER A 109 11.01 11.77 -3.67
C SER A 109 12.21 12.01 -2.74
N GLY A 110 13.43 11.62 -3.15
CA GLY A 110 14.66 11.80 -2.36
C GLY A 110 14.70 10.96 -1.08
N ARG A 111 14.06 9.77 -1.08
CA ARG A 111 13.99 8.87 0.08
C ARG A 111 15.21 7.94 0.12
N TYR A 112 16.37 8.47 0.52
CA TYR A 112 17.64 7.76 0.45
C TYR A 112 17.64 6.42 1.18
N GLU A 113 17.01 6.34 2.36
CA GLU A 113 16.94 5.13 3.16
C GLU A 113 16.16 4.03 2.43
N VAL A 114 15.04 4.37 1.80
CA VAL A 114 14.23 3.42 1.03
C VAL A 114 14.95 3.02 -0.26
N VAL A 115 15.65 3.94 -0.92
CA VAL A 115 16.48 3.63 -2.09
C VAL A 115 17.55 2.60 -1.72
N SER A 116 18.24 2.77 -0.59
CA SER A 116 19.24 1.78 -0.13
C SER A 116 18.61 0.41 0.08
N VAL A 117 17.48 0.34 0.78
CA VAL A 117 16.75 -0.91 1.04
C VAL A 117 16.31 -1.60 -0.27
N LEU A 118 15.82 -0.82 -1.24
CA LEU A 118 15.40 -1.35 -2.54
C LEU A 118 16.59 -1.86 -3.36
N LEU A 119 17.72 -1.16 -3.35
CA LEU A 119 18.94 -1.58 -4.05
C LEU A 119 19.56 -2.84 -3.42
N ASP A 120 19.55 -2.93 -2.10
CA ASP A 120 20.04 -4.12 -1.38
C ASP A 120 19.13 -5.34 -1.61
N ALA A 121 17.84 -5.13 -1.91
CA ALA A 121 16.88 -6.18 -2.20
C ALA A 121 16.91 -6.68 -3.66
N ASP A 122 17.45 -5.89 -4.58
CA ASP A 122 17.60 -6.23 -6.01
C ASP A 122 19.01 -6.76 -6.35
N ALA A 123 19.89 -6.91 -5.35
CA ALA A 123 21.26 -7.41 -5.45
C ALA A 123 21.38 -8.93 -5.24
#